data_AF-A0A9X2HFX2-F1
#
_entry.id   AF-A0A9X2HFX2-F1
#
_cell.length_a   1.000
_cell.length_b   1.000
_cell.length_c   1.000
_cell.angle_alpha   90.00
_cell.angle_beta   90.00
_cell.angle_gamma   90.00
#
_symmetry.space_group_name_H-M   'P 1'
#
loop_
_entity.id
_entity.type
_entity.pdbx_description
1 polymer ?
#
loop_
_entity_poly.entity_id
_entity_poly.type
_entity_poly.pdbx_seq_one_letter_code
_entity_poly.pdbx_strand_id
1 'polypeptide(L)'
;MSRQSIGGLAVPRAAEEPLDRGRIARRVAADIPRGAFVNLGIGQPTRVADHLDPAAGVTLHTENGMLGMGPEAHGDQIDPDLINAGKIP
;
A
#
# COMPACT_ATOMS: atom_id res chain seq x y z
N MET A 1 -1.62 38.16 40.73
CA MET A 1 -1.69 37.66 39.34
C MET A 1 -0.31 37.76 38.73
N SER A 2 0.37 36.64 38.49
CA SER A 2 1.41 36.55 37.47
C SER A 2 1.68 35.07 37.20
N ARG A 3 1.07 34.55 36.13
CA ARG A 3 1.41 33.22 35.59
C ARG A 3 2.71 33.41 34.82
N GLN A 4 3.79 32.80 35.28
CA GLN A 4 4.96 32.58 34.43
C GLN A 4 4.96 31.15 33.93
N SER A 5 5.16 31.08 32.61
CA SER A 5 4.94 29.97 31.71
C SER A 5 5.92 28.82 31.97
N ILE A 6 5.38 27.61 32.12
CA ILE A 6 6.15 26.37 32.02
C ILE A 6 6.53 26.18 30.55
N GLY A 7 7.82 26.35 30.26
CA GLY A 7 8.40 26.13 28.94
C GLY A 7 8.23 24.69 28.50
N GLY A 8 7.28 24.46 27.60
CA GLY A 8 7.21 23.23 26.83
C GLY A 8 8.40 23.18 25.88
N LEU A 9 9.29 22.22 26.09
CA LEU A 9 10.31 21.84 25.11
C LEU A 9 9.58 21.45 23.82
N ALA A 10 9.62 22.33 22.83
CA ALA A 10 9.19 22.02 21.49
C ALA A 10 10.10 20.91 20.97
N VAL A 11 9.57 19.69 20.85
CA VAL A 11 10.23 18.62 20.12
C VAL A 11 10.38 19.12 18.69
N PRO A 12 11.59 19.30 18.15
CA PRO A 12 11.75 19.75 16.79
C PRO A 12 11.17 18.65 15.90
N ARG A 13 9.98 18.88 15.34
CA ARG A 13 9.57 18.16 14.14
C ARG A 13 10.52 18.64 13.07
N ALA A 14 11.54 17.83 12.76
CA ALA A 14 12.23 17.95 11.49
C ALA A 14 11.16 18.16 10.43
N ALA A 15 11.36 19.13 9.54
CA ALA A 15 10.46 19.34 8.42
C ALA A 15 10.51 18.06 7.56
N GLU A 16 9.68 17.08 7.90
CA GLU A 16 9.56 15.86 7.15
C GLU A 16 9.01 16.27 5.79
N GLU A 17 9.84 16.16 4.77
CA GLU A 17 9.39 16.26 3.39
C GLU A 17 8.14 15.39 3.23
N PRO A 18 7.07 15.93 2.62
CA PRO A 18 5.89 15.13 2.30
C PRO A 18 6.31 13.84 1.60
N LEU A 19 5.83 12.70 2.10
CA LEU A 19 6.12 11.41 1.48
C LEU A 19 5.59 11.42 0.05
N ASP A 20 6.43 11.03 -0.90
CA ASP A 20 5.94 10.73 -2.24
C ASP A 20 5.05 9.47 -2.22
N ARG A 21 4.33 9.26 -3.33
CA ARG A 21 3.38 8.16 -3.49
C ARG A 21 3.99 6.78 -3.26
N GLY A 22 5.26 6.58 -3.67
CA GLY A 22 5.97 5.31 -3.47
C GLY A 22 6.32 5.09 -2.00
N ARG A 23 6.79 6.14 -1.31
CA ARG A 23 7.03 6.09 0.14
C ARG A 23 5.77 5.78 0.93
N ILE A 24 4.63 6.34 0.54
CA ILE A 24 3.32 6.02 1.15
C ILE A 24 2.97 4.55 0.90
N ALA A 25 3.05 4.07 -0.34
CA ALA A 25 2.71 2.69 -0.68
C ALA A 25 3.59 1.67 0.08
N ARG A 26 4.90 1.93 0.17
CA ARG A 26 5.84 1.09 0.94
C ARG A 26 5.53 1.09 2.44
N ARG A 27 5.13 2.24 3.01
CA ARG A 27 4.73 2.34 4.41
C ARG A 27 3.50 1.46 4.67
N VAL A 28 2.48 1.57 3.82
CA VAL A 28 1.26 0.77 3.93
C VAL A 28 1.55 -0.72 3.76
N ALA A 29 2.40 -1.11 2.81
CA ALA A 29 2.78 -2.51 2.62
C ALA A 29 3.43 -3.14 3.87
N ALA A 30 4.27 -2.36 4.57
CA ALA A 30 4.92 -2.82 5.80
C ALA A 30 3.95 -3.00 6.99
N ASP A 31 2.79 -2.34 6.96
CA ASP A 31 1.77 -2.44 8.01
C ASP A 31 0.82 -3.64 7.78
N ILE A 32 0.89 -4.32 6.63
CA ILE A 32 0.05 -5.48 6.31
C ILE A 32 0.55 -6.73 7.05
N PRO A 33 -0.29 -7.39 7.86
CA PRO A 33 0.09 -8.62 8.54
C PRO A 33 0.40 -9.77 7.59
N ARG A 34 1.37 -10.62 7.97
CA ARG A 34 1.65 -11.90 7.31
C ARG A 34 0.36 -12.75 7.21
N GLY A 35 0.11 -13.33 6.04
CA GLY A 35 -1.05 -14.16 5.77
C GLY A 35 -2.38 -13.40 5.59
N ALA A 36 -2.36 -12.06 5.54
CA ALA A 36 -3.57 -11.28 5.37
C ALA A 36 -4.22 -11.47 4.00
N PHE A 37 -5.55 -11.34 3.97
CA PHE A 37 -6.34 -11.20 2.75
C PHE A 37 -6.67 -9.72 2.56
N VAL A 38 -6.22 -9.14 1.46
CA VAL A 38 -6.28 -7.69 1.23
C VAL A 38 -6.96 -7.39 -0.09
N ASN A 39 -7.91 -6.46 -0.09
CA ASN A 39 -8.47 -5.87 -1.29
C ASN A 39 -7.82 -4.49 -1.51
N LEU A 40 -7.21 -4.28 -2.67
CA LEU A 40 -6.59 -3.00 -3.03
C LEU A 40 -7.40 -2.34 -4.15
N GLY A 41 -8.00 -1.19 -3.83
CA GLY A 41 -8.71 -0.38 -4.82
C GLY A 41 -7.76 0.19 -5.89
N ILE A 42 -8.32 0.56 -7.04
CA ILE A 42 -7.55 1.10 -8.16
C ILE A 42 -6.80 2.41 -7.81
N GLY A 43 -5.64 2.63 -8.44
CA GLY A 43 -4.91 3.90 -8.37
C GLY A 43 -3.72 3.88 -7.40
N GLN A 44 -3.80 4.63 -6.29
CA GLN A 44 -2.73 4.62 -5.28
C GLN A 44 -2.65 3.31 -4.50
N PRO A 45 -3.76 2.66 -4.10
CA PRO A 45 -3.69 1.42 -3.34
C PRO A 45 -3.09 0.25 -4.12
N THR A 46 -3.26 0.16 -5.45
CA THR A 46 -2.62 -0.91 -6.24
C THR A 46 -1.10 -0.90 -6.16
N ARG A 47 -0.46 0.27 -5.98
CA ARG A 47 1.00 0.39 -5.79
C ARG A 47 1.51 -0.28 -4.51
N VAL A 48 0.62 -0.57 -3.55
CA VAL A 48 0.97 -1.32 -2.34
C VAL A 48 1.37 -2.75 -2.69
N ALA A 49 0.75 -3.34 -3.72
CA ALA A 49 1.05 -4.71 -4.17
C ALA A 49 2.53 -4.87 -4.58
N ASP A 50 3.10 -3.88 -5.26
CA ASP A 50 4.50 -3.85 -5.71
C ASP A 50 5.52 -3.86 -4.56
N HIS A 51 5.08 -3.58 -3.34
CA HIS A 51 5.90 -3.49 -2.14
C HIS A 51 5.64 -4.61 -1.12
N LEU A 52 4.74 -5.55 -1.43
CA LEU A 52 4.49 -6.71 -0.57
C LEU A 52 5.70 -7.65 -0.58
N ASP A 53 6.11 -8.10 0.61
CA ASP A 53 7.08 -9.17 0.74
C ASP A 53 6.46 -10.48 0.23
N PRO A 54 7.01 -11.12 -0.84
CA PRO A 54 6.52 -12.40 -1.34
C PRO A 54 6.52 -13.49 -0.27
N ALA A 55 7.46 -13.43 0.68
CA ALA A 55 7.52 -14.39 1.77
C ALA A 55 6.41 -14.19 2.81
N ALA A 56 5.73 -13.03 2.86
CA ALA A 56 4.68 -12.72 3.83
C ALA A 56 3.35 -13.44 3.55
N GLY A 57 3.19 -14.09 2.40
CA GLY A 57 2.00 -14.91 2.10
C GLY A 57 0.69 -14.11 2.08
N VAL A 58 0.75 -12.83 1.71
CA VAL A 58 -0.45 -11.98 1.55
C VAL A 58 -1.21 -12.43 0.31
N THR A 59 -2.54 -12.58 0.43
CA THR A 59 -3.42 -12.93 -0.69
C THR A 59 -4.21 -11.71 -1.13
N LEU A 60 -4.06 -11.31 -2.40
CA LEU A 60 -4.83 -10.22 -2.99
C LEU A 60 -6.20 -10.70 -3.45
N HIS A 61 -7.26 -10.04 -3.00
CA HIS A 61 -8.64 -10.27 -3.41
C HIS A 61 -9.08 -9.17 -4.39
N THR A 62 -9.93 -9.50 -5.36
CA THR A 62 -10.62 -8.53 -6.21
C THR A 62 -12.13 -8.62 -6.00
N GLU A 63 -12.83 -7.47 -6.08
CA GLU A 63 -14.29 -7.40 -5.94
C GLU A 63 -15.08 -8.24 -6.96
N ASN A 64 -14.43 -8.65 -8.05
CA ASN A 64 -14.99 -9.50 -9.09
C ASN A 64 -14.92 -11.01 -8.74
N GLY A 65 -14.47 -11.35 -7.53
CA GLY A 65 -14.50 -12.73 -7.02
C GLY A 65 -13.21 -13.53 -7.26
N MET A 66 -12.08 -12.87 -7.48
CA MET A 66 -10.79 -13.55 -7.63
C MET A 66 -9.91 -13.42 -6.39
N LEU A 67 -9.11 -14.45 -6.14
CA LEU A 67 -8.10 -14.51 -5.07
C LEU A 67 -6.74 -14.85 -5.67
N GLY A 68 -5.69 -14.24 -5.13
CA GLY A 68 -4.30 -14.54 -5.50
C GLY A 68 -3.84 -13.83 -6.77
N MET A 69 -4.34 -12.62 -7.04
CA MET A 69 -3.80 -11.82 -8.16
C MET A 69 -2.29 -11.67 -8.04
N GLY A 70 -1.59 -12.02 -9.12
CA GLY A 70 -0.15 -11.92 -9.25
C GLY A 70 0.30 -10.55 -9.79
N PRO A 71 1.58 -10.43 -10.18
CA PRO A 71 2.10 -9.26 -10.89
C PRO A 71 1.37 -9.01 -12.20
N GLU A 72 1.48 -7.79 -12.72
CA GLU A 72 0.98 -7.42 -14.06
C GLU A 72 1.54 -8.36 -15.12
N ALA A 73 0.66 -8.85 -16.01
CA ALA A 73 1.04 -9.76 -17.07
C ALA A 73 1.65 -9.01 -18.26
N HIS A 74 2.62 -9.64 -18.93
CA HIS A 74 3.27 -9.08 -20.11
C HIS A 74 3.38 -10.10 -21.25
N GLY A 75 3.25 -9.62 -22.49
CA GLY A 75 3.41 -10.45 -23.70
C GLY A 75 2.48 -11.66 -23.71
N ASP A 76 3.06 -12.85 -23.81
CA ASP A 76 2.34 -14.12 -23.93
C ASP A 76 1.62 -14.55 -22.63
N GLN A 77 1.85 -13.84 -21.52
CA GLN A 77 1.16 -14.09 -20.24
C GLN A 77 -0.22 -13.40 -20.17
N ILE A 78 -0.56 -12.56 -21.15
CA ILE A 78 -1.82 -11.82 -21.16
C ILE A 78 -2.98 -12.77 -21.46
N ASP A 79 -3.86 -12.95 -20.47
CA ASP A 79 -5.13 -13.64 -20.61
C ASP A 79 -6.27 -12.62 -20.43
N PRO A 80 -7.11 -12.37 -21.46
CA PRO A 80 -8.19 -11.37 -21.37
C PRO A 80 -9.26 -11.70 -20.33
N ASP A 81 -9.35 -12.95 -19.86
CA ASP A 81 -10.29 -13.35 -18.80
C ASP A 81 -9.72 -13.10 -17.39
N LEU A 82 -8.41 -12.84 -17.26
CA LEU A 82 -7.72 -12.58 -16.00
C LEU A 82 -7.37 -11.10 -15.87
N ILE A 83 -8.33 -10.28 -15.45
CA ILE A 83 -8.13 -8.83 -15.26
C ILE A 83 -8.40 -8.38 -13.83
N ASN A 84 -7.58 -7.47 -13.31
CA ASN A 84 -7.89 -6.82 -12.04
C ASN A 84 -9.11 -5.88 -12.15
N ALA A 85 -9.57 -5.33 -11.02
CA ALA A 85 -10.72 -4.42 -10.99
C ALA A 85 -10.54 -3.14 -11.86
N GLY A 86 -9.30 -2.79 -12.20
CA GLY A 86 -8.95 -1.70 -13.09
C GLY A 86 -8.92 -2.04 -14.59
N LYS A 87 -9.29 -3.28 -14.98
CA LYS A 87 -9.18 -3.82 -16.35
C LYS A 87 -7.73 -3.93 -16.84
N ILE A 88 -6.79 -4.16 -15.92
CA ILE A 88 -5.38 -4.40 -16.24
C ILE A 88 -5.13 -5.92 -16.13
N PRO A 89 -4.50 -6.56 -17.15
CA PRO A 89 -4.11 -7.97 -17.12
C PRO A 89 -3.04 -8.29 -16.06
#